data_AF-A0A927YVX0-F1
#
_entry.id   AF-A0A927YVX0-F1
#
_cell.length_a   1.000
_cell.length_b   1.000
_cell.length_c   1.000
_cell.angle_alpha   90.00
_cell.angle_beta   90.00
_cell.angle_gamma   90.00
#
_symmetry.space_group_name_H-M   'P 1'
#
loop_
_entity.id
_entity.type
_entity.pdbx_description
1 polymer ?
#
loop_
_entity_poly.entity_id
_entity_poly.type
_entity_poly.pdbx_seq_one_letter_code
_entity_poly.pdbx_strand_id
1 'polypeptide(L)'
;MAFVTQLLAILVIFAGVVFVAGVLITLTGIILLIIGIIRRKNAIKNGKKSSNTCIVLGCVFILIPIFAVGESVLGILALGLQEKIKRDSYENCIDEWRNEWVDSNEVREDLIEEFFAAADNNDKEALMKLYSKEIQEKPGFEEDVEEFLLEYPGDLSGLQFKYKSGHEEGSSDYGVSSDYLNAKYEVKKGEEYYYINFGCCYEHDEEPDRIGLDYMVINSEKAKVLSEELDCELDVDEHIVAYVNVTEEFEIRRIDGNPYRYIDTEEYTKEEVIEALKQSYDLNDLYCCLGEPNGISGRINYVVYEIEPDENDYRYILITHTDEGEIVKNLTQIVGTEEKTIMWLDDELEPESIGN
;
A
#
# COMPACT_ATOMS: atom_id res chain seq x y z
N MET A 1 13.81 5.93 -7.87
CA MET A 1 13.58 4.48 -8.03
C MET A 1 14.62 3.74 -8.88
N ALA A 2 14.90 4.12 -10.14
CA ALA A 2 15.81 3.35 -11.03
C ALA A 2 17.24 3.08 -10.49
N PHE A 3 17.81 4.02 -9.72
CA PHE A 3 19.14 3.87 -9.12
C PHE A 3 19.17 2.82 -8.00
N VAL A 4 18.13 2.77 -7.16
CA VAL A 4 18.00 1.81 -6.06
C VAL A 4 17.82 0.39 -6.62
N THR A 5 16.99 0.24 -7.66
CA THR A 5 16.79 -1.05 -8.33
C THR A 5 18.07 -1.56 -8.98
N GLN A 6 18.88 -0.68 -9.59
CA GLN A 6 20.19 -1.04 -10.16
C GLN A 6 21.21 -1.43 -9.07
N LEU A 7 21.25 -0.70 -7.96
CA LEU A 7 22.13 -1.03 -6.83
C LEU A 7 21.80 -2.40 -6.24
N LEU A 8 20.50 -2.68 -6.05
CA LEU A 8 20.01 -3.94 -5.50
C LEU A 8 20.33 -5.12 -6.44
N ALA A 9 20.15 -4.94 -7.75
CA ALA A 9 20.55 -5.94 -8.74
C ALA A 9 22.06 -6.24 -8.70
N ILE A 10 22.91 -5.21 -8.56
CA ILE A 10 24.36 -5.37 -8.43
C ILE A 10 24.72 -6.13 -7.15
N LEU A 11 24.08 -5.82 -6.03
CA LEU A 11 24.27 -6.52 -4.75
C LEU A 11 23.89 -8.00 -4.85
N VAL A 12 22.77 -8.32 -5.50
CA VAL A 12 22.34 -9.72 -5.72
C VAL A 12 23.35 -10.47 -6.60
N ILE A 13 23.83 -9.85 -7.69
CA ILE A 13 24.85 -10.45 -8.55
C ILE A 13 26.15 -10.68 -7.77
N PHE A 14 26.58 -9.70 -6.99
CA PHE A 14 27.79 -9.80 -6.17
C PHE A 14 27.67 -10.92 -5.13
N ALA A 15 26.55 -11.00 -4.41
CA ALA A 15 26.25 -12.07 -3.47
C ALA A 15 26.29 -13.45 -4.16
N GLY A 16 25.72 -13.56 -5.37
CA GLY A 16 25.79 -14.77 -6.18
C GLY A 16 27.23 -15.17 -6.53
N VAL A 17 28.07 -14.23 -6.94
CA VAL A 17 29.50 -14.48 -7.25
C VAL A 17 30.27 -14.94 -6.01
N VAL A 18 30.07 -14.27 -4.87
CA VAL A 18 30.70 -14.64 -3.59
C VAL A 18 30.28 -16.03 -3.15
N PHE A 19 28.98 -16.37 -3.30
CA PHE A 19 28.46 -17.70 -3.00
C PHE A 19 29.13 -18.78 -3.86
N VAL A 20 29.18 -18.58 -5.18
CA VAL A 20 29.84 -19.53 -6.10
C VAL A 20 31.32 -19.69 -5.77
N ALA A 21 32.03 -18.60 -5.50
CA ALA A 21 33.43 -18.64 -5.07
C ALA A 21 33.61 -19.43 -3.77
N GLY A 22 32.73 -19.24 -2.78
CA GLY A 22 32.73 -19.99 -1.52
C GLY A 22 32.53 -21.49 -1.72
N VAL A 23 31.62 -21.89 -2.61
CA VAL A 23 31.40 -23.30 -2.97
C VAL A 23 32.65 -23.89 -3.63
N LEU A 24 33.27 -23.19 -4.58
CA LEU A 24 34.49 -23.65 -5.26
C LEU A 24 35.67 -23.83 -4.29
N ILE A 25 35.85 -22.89 -3.35
CA ILE A 25 36.87 -22.98 -2.30
C ILE A 25 36.63 -24.20 -1.41
N THR A 26 35.38 -24.43 -1.01
CA THR A 26 34.99 -25.60 -0.19
C THR A 26 35.27 -26.91 -0.90
N LEU A 27 34.86 -27.02 -2.18
CA LEU A 27 35.12 -28.21 -3.00
C LEU A 27 36.62 -28.47 -3.15
N THR A 28 37.40 -27.42 -3.38
CA THR A 28 38.87 -27.50 -3.44
C THR A 28 39.45 -28.01 -2.12
N GLY A 29 38.95 -27.49 -0.99
CA GLY A 29 39.31 -27.96 0.35
C GLY A 29 38.99 -29.44 0.57
N ILE A 30 37.80 -29.90 0.19
CA ILE A 30 37.39 -31.32 0.28
C ILE A 30 38.32 -32.21 -0.55
N ILE A 31 38.61 -31.82 -1.80
CA ILE A 31 39.52 -32.57 -2.69
C ILE A 31 40.92 -32.69 -2.05
N LEU A 32 41.47 -31.58 -1.54
CA LEU A 32 42.78 -31.58 -0.87
C LEU A 32 42.79 -32.46 0.39
N LEU A 33 41.69 -32.46 1.15
CA LEU A 33 41.52 -33.27 2.35
C LEU A 33 41.48 -34.77 2.00
N ILE A 34 40.72 -35.16 0.97
CA ILE A 34 40.67 -36.54 0.47
C ILE A 34 42.06 -36.99 -0.02
N ILE A 35 42.73 -36.19 -0.86
CA ILE A 35 44.09 -36.48 -1.35
C ILE A 35 45.07 -36.63 -0.18
N GLY A 36 44.97 -35.75 0.81
CA GLY A 36 45.79 -35.77 2.03
C GLY A 36 45.61 -37.07 2.83
N ILE A 37 44.36 -37.50 3.04
CA ILE A 37 44.04 -38.75 3.75
C ILE A 37 44.59 -39.97 2.99
N ILE A 38 44.39 -40.04 1.67
CA ILE A 38 44.88 -41.15 0.84
C ILE A 38 46.42 -41.21 0.86
N ARG A 39 47.10 -40.07 0.69
CA ARG A 39 48.57 -40.00 0.73
C ARG A 39 49.13 -40.40 2.09
N ARG A 40 48.48 -39.96 3.18
CA ARG A 40 48.87 -40.35 4.55
C ARG A 40 48.74 -41.86 4.76
N LYS A 41 47.61 -42.45 4.36
CA LYS A 41 47.38 -43.91 4.46
C LYS A 41 48.43 -44.71 3.67
N ASN A 42 48.76 -44.28 2.45
CA ASN A 42 49.77 -44.93 1.61
C ASN A 42 51.20 -44.78 2.15
N ALA A 43 51.55 -43.61 2.71
CA ALA A 43 52.86 -43.39 3.31
C ALA A 43 53.07 -44.27 4.56
N ILE A 44 52.05 -44.39 5.42
CA ILE A 44 52.07 -45.28 6.60
C ILE A 44 52.25 -46.74 6.17
N LYS A 45 51.50 -47.21 5.17
CA LYS A 45 51.62 -48.57 4.63
C LYS A 45 53.03 -48.88 4.10
N ASN A 46 53.73 -47.88 3.58
CA ASN A 46 55.06 -48.00 3.00
C ASN A 46 56.20 -47.65 3.99
N GLY A 47 55.92 -47.46 5.29
CA GLY A 47 56.92 -47.12 6.30
C GLY A 47 57.57 -45.74 6.14
N LYS A 48 56.95 -44.83 5.36
CA LYS A 48 57.46 -43.47 5.10
C LYS A 48 56.75 -42.44 6.00
N LYS A 49 57.47 -41.39 6.40
CA LYS A 49 56.90 -40.25 7.12
C LYS A 49 55.95 -39.48 6.20
N SER A 50 54.67 -39.36 6.57
CA SER A 50 53.68 -38.62 5.79
C SER A 50 53.73 -37.12 6.09
N SER A 51 53.60 -36.28 5.06
CA SER A 51 53.32 -34.85 5.24
C SER A 51 51.82 -34.62 5.45
N ASN A 52 51.46 -33.82 6.45
CA ASN A 52 50.06 -33.48 6.76
C ASN A 52 49.56 -32.21 6.06
N THR A 53 50.39 -31.57 5.22
CA THR A 53 50.10 -30.25 4.62
C THR A 53 48.79 -30.20 3.85
N CYS A 54 48.46 -31.24 3.06
CA CYS A 54 47.20 -31.27 2.29
C CYS A 54 45.97 -31.40 3.18
N ILE A 55 46.09 -32.09 4.32
CA ILE A 55 44.99 -32.23 5.29
C ILE A 55 44.74 -30.87 5.97
N VAL A 56 45.82 -30.21 6.42
CA VAL A 56 45.73 -28.89 7.06
C VAL A 56 45.14 -27.85 6.11
N LEU A 57 45.64 -27.76 4.87
CA LEU A 57 45.10 -26.85 3.85
C LEU A 57 43.64 -27.16 3.52
N GLY A 58 43.29 -28.44 3.40
CA GLY A 58 41.91 -28.86 3.16
C GLY A 58 40.95 -28.40 4.26
N CYS A 59 41.34 -28.57 5.53
CA CYS A 59 40.55 -28.07 6.66
C CYS A 59 40.41 -26.54 6.65
N VAL A 60 41.50 -25.80 6.37
CA VAL A 60 41.47 -24.33 6.31
C VAL A 60 40.50 -23.84 5.22
N PHE A 61 40.57 -24.42 4.02
CA PHE A 61 39.67 -24.03 2.92
C PHE A 61 38.20 -24.36 3.18
N ILE A 62 37.90 -25.40 3.97
CA ILE A 62 36.51 -25.69 4.38
C ILE A 62 36.03 -24.70 5.44
N LEU A 63 36.91 -24.28 6.37
CA LEU A 63 36.53 -23.38 7.46
C LEU A 63 36.29 -21.94 7.02
N ILE A 64 37.05 -21.42 6.04
CA ILE A 64 36.92 -20.03 5.55
C ILE A 64 35.47 -19.65 5.17
N PRO A 65 34.77 -20.38 4.28
CA PRO A 65 33.40 -20.03 3.91
C PRO A 65 32.40 -20.23 5.05
N ILE A 66 32.64 -21.19 5.96
CA ILE A 66 31.79 -21.39 7.14
C ILE A 66 31.88 -20.19 8.08
N PHE A 67 33.08 -19.67 8.35
CA PHE A 67 33.26 -18.46 9.14
C PHE A 67 32.68 -17.23 8.44
N ALA A 68 32.90 -17.08 7.13
CA ALA A 68 32.35 -15.95 6.38
C ALA A 68 30.82 -15.90 6.40
N VAL A 69 30.15 -17.05 6.21
CA VAL A 69 28.68 -17.13 6.30
C VAL A 69 28.21 -16.94 7.74
N GLY A 70 28.90 -17.52 8.72
CA GLY A 70 28.56 -17.39 10.14
C GLY A 70 28.58 -15.94 10.62
N GLU A 71 29.65 -15.19 10.31
CA GLU A 71 29.77 -13.76 10.64
C GLU A 71 28.67 -12.92 9.96
N SER A 72 28.37 -13.18 8.69
CA SER A 72 27.31 -12.45 7.98
C SER A 72 25.92 -12.69 8.57
N VAL A 73 25.58 -13.95 8.91
CA VAL A 73 24.29 -14.27 9.54
C VAL A 73 24.19 -13.65 10.93
N LEU A 74 25.26 -13.73 11.73
CA LEU A 74 25.30 -13.08 13.04
C LEU A 74 25.20 -11.56 12.94
N GLY A 75 25.83 -10.94 11.95
CA GLY A 75 25.74 -9.51 11.69
C GLY A 75 24.32 -9.06 11.34
N ILE A 76 23.64 -9.78 10.45
CA ILE A 76 22.24 -9.48 10.09
C ILE A 76 21.32 -9.62 11.32
N LEU A 77 21.49 -10.68 12.10
CA LEU A 77 20.72 -10.87 13.33
C LEU A 77 21.01 -9.79 14.38
N ALA A 78 22.28 -9.36 14.50
CA ALA A 78 22.67 -8.29 15.40
C ALA A 78 22.08 -6.94 14.98
N LEU A 79 22.05 -6.63 13.68
CA LEU A 79 21.43 -5.42 13.15
C LEU A 79 19.92 -5.40 13.44
N GLY A 80 19.20 -6.48 13.12
CA GLY A 80 17.76 -6.58 13.41
C GLY A 80 17.44 -6.54 14.92
N LEU A 81 18.31 -7.10 15.76
CA LEU A 81 18.19 -6.96 17.22
C LEU A 81 18.47 -5.53 17.69
N GLN A 82 19.42 -4.83 17.08
CA GLN A 82 19.71 -3.43 17.42
C GLN A 82 18.56 -2.51 17.02
N GLU A 83 18.00 -2.67 15.82
CA GLU A 83 16.80 -1.95 15.38
C GLU A 83 15.64 -2.22 16.33
N LYS A 84 15.40 -3.50 16.67
CA LYS A 84 14.34 -3.84 17.63
C LYS A 84 14.57 -3.23 19.01
N ILE A 85 15.80 -3.29 19.54
CA ILE A 85 16.12 -2.69 20.85
C ILE A 85 15.96 -1.16 20.81
N LYS A 86 16.26 -0.53 19.67
CA LYS A 86 16.07 0.90 19.45
C LYS A 86 14.57 1.24 19.44
N ARG A 87 13.76 0.50 18.68
CA ARG A 87 12.30 0.69 18.64
C ARG A 87 11.64 0.42 20.00
N ASP A 88 12.06 -0.64 20.70
CA ASP A 88 11.62 -0.96 22.07
C ASP A 88 12.05 0.10 23.11
N SER A 89 12.91 1.07 22.75
CA SER A 89 13.33 2.16 23.62
C SER A 89 12.42 3.39 23.56
N TYR A 90 11.59 3.48 22.51
CA TYR A 90 10.55 4.50 22.35
C TYR A 90 9.21 3.96 22.84
N GLU A 91 8.33 4.86 23.27
CA GLU A 91 7.00 4.46 23.74
C GLU A 91 6.06 4.04 22.60
N ASN A 92 6.19 4.71 21.45
CA ASN A 92 5.45 4.49 20.19
C ASN A 92 6.21 5.12 19.03
N CYS A 93 5.74 4.93 17.80
CA CYS A 93 6.36 5.48 16.59
C CYS A 93 6.47 7.01 16.60
N ILE A 94 5.51 7.74 17.17
CA ILE A 94 5.58 9.21 17.23
C ILE A 94 6.73 9.69 18.13
N ASP A 95 7.00 8.98 19.23
CA ASP A 95 8.16 9.25 20.07
C ASP A 95 9.48 8.98 19.31
N GLU A 96 9.52 7.96 18.46
CA GLU A 96 10.68 7.74 17.57
C GLU A 96 10.88 8.89 16.59
N TRP A 97 9.83 9.32 15.89
CA TRP A 97 9.93 10.37 14.85
C TRP A 97 10.35 11.73 15.41
N ARG A 98 10.00 12.01 16.67
CA ARG A 98 10.46 13.24 17.35
C ARG A 98 11.96 13.26 17.62
N ASN A 99 12.61 12.10 17.65
CA ASN A 99 14.00 11.94 18.06
C ASN A 99 14.92 11.48 16.92
N GLU A 100 14.35 10.93 15.84
CA GLU A 100 15.09 10.29 14.75
C GLU A 100 14.48 10.70 13.41
N TRP A 101 15.33 10.71 12.38
CA TRP A 101 14.85 10.87 11.01
C TRP A 101 14.19 9.57 10.55
N VAL A 102 12.99 9.69 9.98
CA VAL A 102 12.22 8.58 9.42
C VAL A 102 11.76 8.93 8.01
N ASP A 103 11.67 7.92 7.13
CA ASP A 103 11.14 8.14 5.78
C ASP A 103 9.63 7.89 5.70
N SER A 104 8.98 8.48 4.69
CA SER A 104 7.53 8.46 4.55
C SER A 104 6.92 7.05 4.40
N ASN A 105 7.68 6.03 3.98
CA ASN A 105 7.17 4.65 3.93
C ASN A 105 7.16 4.03 5.31
N GLU A 106 8.21 4.25 6.10
CA GLU A 106 8.29 3.81 7.50
C GLU A 106 7.17 4.46 8.33
N VAL A 107 6.97 5.77 8.16
CA VAL A 107 5.85 6.53 8.78
C VAL A 107 4.49 5.88 8.50
N ARG A 108 4.25 5.47 7.24
CA ARG A 108 3.00 4.79 6.87
C ARG A 108 2.86 3.43 7.54
N GLU A 109 3.91 2.62 7.48
CA GLU A 109 3.89 1.26 8.02
C GLU A 109 3.71 1.27 9.54
N ASP A 110 4.45 2.13 10.24
CA ASP A 110 4.38 2.31 11.68
C ASP A 110 2.99 2.76 12.14
N LEU A 111 2.39 3.77 11.47
CA LEU A 111 1.05 4.24 11.83
C LEU A 111 0.00 3.16 11.62
N ILE A 112 0.01 2.48 10.49
CA ILE A 112 -0.95 1.41 10.21
C ILE A 112 -0.79 0.30 11.27
N GLU A 113 0.44 -0.11 11.57
CA GLU A 113 0.70 -1.15 12.56
C GLU A 113 0.22 -0.75 13.96
N GLU A 114 0.69 0.38 14.48
CA GLU A 114 0.46 0.79 15.86
C GLU A 114 -0.97 1.29 16.09
N PHE A 115 -1.55 2.05 15.15
CA PHE A 115 -2.92 2.55 15.27
C PHE A 115 -3.93 1.40 15.31
N PHE A 116 -3.85 0.47 14.35
CA PHE A 116 -4.80 -0.64 14.30
C PHE A 116 -4.55 -1.67 15.40
N ALA A 117 -3.31 -1.85 15.86
CA ALA A 117 -3.05 -2.64 17.05
C ALA A 117 -3.67 -2.02 18.31
N ALA A 118 -3.59 -0.70 18.48
CA ALA A 118 -4.22 0.00 19.60
C ALA A 118 -5.75 -0.06 19.53
N ALA A 119 -6.33 0.17 18.35
CA ALA A 119 -7.77 0.09 18.12
C ALA A 119 -8.33 -1.33 18.37
N ASP A 120 -7.66 -2.37 17.85
CA ASP A 120 -8.07 -3.77 18.06
C ASP A 120 -7.99 -4.19 19.54
N ASN A 121 -7.06 -3.63 20.30
CA ASN A 121 -6.95 -3.87 21.73
C ASN A 121 -7.85 -2.95 22.59
N ASN A 122 -8.63 -2.07 21.95
CA ASN A 122 -9.44 -1.05 22.61
C ASN A 122 -8.60 -0.20 23.60
N ASP A 123 -7.36 0.10 23.21
CA ASP A 123 -6.38 0.86 24.00
C ASP A 123 -6.46 2.35 23.64
N LYS A 124 -7.37 3.04 24.34
CA LYS A 124 -7.60 4.48 24.19
C LYS A 124 -6.33 5.31 24.44
N GLU A 125 -5.55 4.94 25.45
CA GLU A 125 -4.34 5.71 25.81
C GLU A 125 -3.29 5.59 24.72
N ALA A 126 -3.10 4.39 24.16
CA ALA A 126 -2.19 4.18 23.03
C ALA A 126 -2.65 4.97 21.79
N LEU A 127 -3.95 4.95 21.45
CA LEU A 127 -4.48 5.73 20.33
C LEU A 127 -4.22 7.23 20.49
N MET A 128 -4.54 7.81 21.65
CA MET A 128 -4.34 9.23 21.90
C MET A 128 -2.87 9.65 21.75
N LYS A 129 -1.93 8.80 22.15
CA LYS A 129 -0.49 9.09 22.05
C LYS A 129 0.04 9.14 20.62
N LEU A 130 -0.67 8.55 19.66
CA LEU A 130 -0.30 8.59 18.24
C LEU A 130 -0.63 9.95 17.58
N TYR A 131 -1.43 10.79 18.23
CA TYR A 131 -1.78 12.11 17.72
C TYR A 131 -0.74 13.16 18.08
N SER A 132 -0.65 14.21 17.27
CA SER A 132 0.17 15.37 17.62
C SER A 132 -0.35 15.97 18.92
N LYS A 133 0.54 16.58 19.70
CA LYS A 133 0.17 17.12 21.00
C LYS A 133 -0.83 18.26 20.88
N GLU A 134 -0.76 19.01 19.78
CA GLU A 134 -1.76 20.02 19.43
C GLU A 134 -3.17 19.41 19.37
N ILE A 135 -3.33 18.25 18.72
CA ILE A 135 -4.62 17.55 18.68
C ILE A 135 -5.02 16.98 20.04
N GLN A 136 -4.07 16.39 20.77
CA GLN A 136 -4.33 15.85 22.12
C GLN A 136 -4.88 16.90 23.10
N GLU A 137 -4.51 18.17 22.92
CA GLU A 137 -4.94 19.28 23.76
C GLU A 137 -6.27 19.92 23.29
N LYS A 138 -6.85 19.47 22.17
CA LYS A 138 -8.12 20.01 21.69
C LYS A 138 -9.31 19.58 22.56
N PRO A 139 -10.25 20.49 22.86
CA PRO A 139 -11.48 20.13 23.55
C PRO A 139 -12.29 19.12 22.72
N GLY A 140 -12.78 18.04 23.34
CA GLY A 140 -13.58 17.02 22.65
C GLY A 140 -12.78 15.82 22.16
N PHE A 141 -11.45 15.94 22.00
CA PHE A 141 -10.66 14.89 21.37
C PHE A 141 -10.72 13.54 22.13
N GLU A 142 -10.76 13.59 23.46
CA GLU A 142 -10.88 12.38 24.27
C GLU A 142 -12.23 11.68 24.03
N GLU A 143 -13.31 12.46 23.90
CA GLU A 143 -14.64 11.96 23.56
C GLU A 143 -14.70 11.42 22.12
N ASP A 144 -14.05 12.08 21.15
CA ASP A 144 -13.98 11.62 19.76
C ASP A 144 -13.30 10.24 19.67
N VAL A 145 -12.23 10.00 20.44
CA VAL A 145 -11.57 8.68 20.50
C VAL A 145 -12.49 7.61 21.08
N GLU A 146 -13.33 7.96 22.08
CA GLU A 146 -14.31 7.03 22.62
C GLU A 146 -15.39 6.68 21.60
N GLU A 147 -15.91 7.67 20.88
CA GLU A 147 -16.90 7.46 19.81
C GLU A 147 -16.33 6.62 18.67
N PHE A 148 -15.10 6.93 18.24
CA PHE A 148 -14.37 6.12 17.27
C PHE A 148 -14.30 4.65 17.68
N LEU A 149 -13.88 4.36 18.93
CA LEU A 149 -13.74 2.98 19.40
C LEU A 149 -15.08 2.23 19.49
N LEU A 150 -16.21 2.94 19.68
CA LEU A 150 -17.55 2.35 19.65
C LEU A 150 -17.97 1.96 18.23
N GLU A 151 -17.58 2.73 17.22
CA GLU A 151 -17.89 2.50 15.81
C GLU A 151 -16.87 1.61 15.08
N TYR A 152 -15.68 1.47 15.65
CA TYR A 152 -14.56 0.75 15.06
C TYR A 152 -14.94 -0.70 14.71
N PRO A 153 -14.66 -1.17 13.46
CA PRO A 153 -15.13 -2.48 13.00
C PRO A 153 -14.36 -3.67 13.61
N GLY A 154 -13.29 -3.41 14.36
CA GLY A 154 -12.45 -4.44 14.98
C GLY A 154 -11.57 -5.21 13.99
N ASP A 155 -10.62 -5.96 14.51
CA ASP A 155 -9.74 -6.91 13.82
C ASP A 155 -9.15 -6.41 12.48
N LEU A 156 -8.72 -5.15 12.40
CA LEU A 156 -8.04 -4.65 11.20
C LEU A 156 -6.51 -4.79 11.27
N SER A 157 -5.94 -5.00 12.46
CA SER A 157 -4.50 -5.20 12.64
C SER A 157 -4.03 -6.46 11.92
N GLY A 158 -2.88 -6.37 11.26
CA GLY A 158 -2.27 -7.47 10.51
C GLY A 158 -2.96 -7.82 9.18
N LEU A 159 -4.02 -7.11 8.80
CA LEU A 159 -4.59 -7.21 7.45
C LEU A 159 -3.70 -6.51 6.42
N GLN A 160 -3.86 -6.88 5.15
CA GLN A 160 -3.12 -6.25 4.06
C GLN A 160 -3.82 -4.97 3.59
N PHE A 161 -3.18 -3.83 3.81
CA PHE A 161 -3.65 -2.53 3.36
C PHE A 161 -3.15 -2.26 1.93
N LYS A 162 -4.09 -2.01 1.02
CA LYS A 162 -3.79 -1.59 -0.36
C LYS A 162 -3.68 -0.08 -0.40
N TYR A 163 -2.47 0.43 -0.61
CA TYR A 163 -2.23 1.85 -0.86
C TYR A 163 -3.00 2.30 -2.11
N LYS A 164 -3.76 3.38 -1.99
CA LYS A 164 -4.55 3.96 -3.10
C LYS A 164 -3.89 5.22 -3.62
N SER A 165 -3.62 6.17 -2.73
CA SER A 165 -3.01 7.44 -3.07
C SER A 165 -2.50 8.14 -1.81
N GLY A 166 -1.75 9.19 -2.00
CA GLY A 166 -1.20 9.99 -0.92
C GLY A 166 -0.44 11.18 -1.47
N HIS A 167 -0.22 12.16 -0.60
CA HIS A 167 0.53 13.35 -0.90
C HIS A 167 1.55 13.58 0.21
N GLU A 168 2.77 13.86 -0.18
CA GLU A 168 3.84 14.29 0.71
C GLU A 168 4.08 15.77 0.43
N GLU A 169 4.05 16.59 1.48
CA GLU A 169 4.41 17.99 1.42
C GLU A 169 5.62 18.21 2.33
N GLY A 170 6.72 18.64 1.74
CA GLY A 170 7.95 18.96 2.47
C GLY A 170 8.37 20.38 2.20
N SER A 171 8.73 21.11 3.26
CA SER A 171 9.26 22.46 3.20
C SER A 171 10.58 22.52 3.93
N SER A 172 11.57 23.18 3.33
CA SER A 172 12.82 23.52 4.00
C SER A 172 13.10 25.00 3.80
N ASP A 173 12.99 25.79 4.87
CA ASP A 173 13.34 27.21 4.87
C ASP A 173 14.47 27.49 5.86
N TYR A 174 15.58 28.05 5.35
CA TYR A 174 16.78 28.37 6.15
C TYR A 174 17.32 27.25 7.07
N GLY A 175 17.06 25.97 6.75
CA GLY A 175 17.49 24.83 7.54
C GLY A 175 16.50 24.38 8.62
N VAL A 176 15.28 24.90 8.58
CA VAL A 176 14.10 24.39 9.30
C VAL A 176 13.33 23.54 8.31
N SER A 177 13.15 22.27 8.65
CA SER A 177 12.42 21.28 7.88
C SER A 177 11.05 21.02 8.49
N SER A 178 10.05 20.82 7.63
CA SER A 178 8.74 20.32 8.01
C SER A 178 8.21 19.40 6.92
N ASP A 179 7.90 18.16 7.27
CA ASP A 179 7.35 17.19 6.36
C ASP A 179 6.00 16.64 6.86
N TYR A 180 5.05 16.60 5.94
CA TYR A 180 3.68 16.15 6.14
C TYR A 180 3.35 15.03 5.15
N LEU A 181 2.51 14.12 5.61
CA LEU A 181 2.04 12.99 4.83
C LEU A 181 0.52 12.88 4.96
N ASN A 182 -0.15 12.81 3.81
CA ASN A 182 -1.53 12.37 3.69
C ASN A 182 -1.56 11.04 2.93
N ALA A 183 -2.28 10.04 3.43
CA ALA A 183 -2.33 8.73 2.79
C ALA A 183 -3.73 8.11 2.84
N LYS A 184 -4.08 7.41 1.76
CA LYS A 184 -5.35 6.72 1.57
C LYS A 184 -5.12 5.23 1.30
N TYR A 185 -5.85 4.41 2.02
CA TYR A 185 -5.79 2.95 1.94
C TYR A 185 -7.16 2.32 1.77
N GLU A 186 -7.16 1.11 1.22
CA GLU A 186 -8.29 0.19 1.24
C GLU A 186 -7.86 -1.10 1.92
N VAL A 187 -8.69 -1.63 2.81
CA VAL A 187 -8.48 -2.92 3.47
C VAL A 187 -9.74 -3.77 3.33
N LYS A 188 -9.55 -5.08 3.21
CA LYS A 188 -10.65 -6.05 3.12
C LYS A 188 -10.68 -6.92 4.37
N LYS A 189 -11.81 -6.95 5.07
CA LYS A 189 -12.09 -7.83 6.21
C LYS A 189 -13.26 -8.75 5.83
N GLY A 190 -12.96 -10.03 5.55
CA GLY A 190 -13.96 -10.95 5.05
C GLY A 190 -14.50 -10.53 3.67
N GLU A 191 -15.79 -10.24 3.58
CA GLU A 191 -16.45 -9.73 2.36
C GLU A 191 -16.58 -8.19 2.35
N GLU A 192 -16.29 -7.53 3.47
CA GLU A 192 -16.43 -6.10 3.64
C GLU A 192 -15.12 -5.38 3.32
N TYR A 193 -15.26 -4.14 2.85
CA TYR A 193 -14.14 -3.26 2.62
C TYR A 193 -14.25 -1.98 3.43
N TYR A 194 -13.09 -1.49 3.84
CA TYR A 194 -12.94 -0.27 4.60
C TYR A 194 -11.93 0.64 3.91
N TYR A 195 -12.18 1.94 4.01
CA TYR A 195 -11.38 3.00 3.41
C TYR A 195 -10.80 3.87 4.50
N ILE A 196 -9.48 3.96 4.51
CA ILE A 196 -8.73 4.68 5.54
C ILE A 196 -8.13 5.92 4.89
N ASN A 197 -8.25 7.05 5.54
CA ASN A 197 -7.58 8.29 5.18
C ASN A 197 -6.95 8.89 6.44
N PHE A 198 -5.67 9.24 6.38
CA PHE A 198 -5.01 9.93 7.49
C PHE A 198 -4.07 11.01 7.00
N GLY A 199 -3.83 11.98 7.87
CA GLY A 199 -2.85 13.04 7.73
C GLY A 199 -1.96 13.06 8.97
N CYS A 200 -0.67 13.32 8.79
CA CYS A 200 0.28 13.46 9.88
C CYS A 200 1.44 14.37 9.51
N CYS A 201 2.07 14.90 10.55
CA CYS A 201 3.39 15.52 10.47
C CYS A 201 4.41 14.56 11.08
N TYR A 202 5.49 14.26 10.36
CA TYR A 202 6.53 13.32 10.83
C TYR A 202 7.91 13.99 11.00
N GLU A 203 8.06 15.22 10.52
CA GLU A 203 9.25 16.05 10.76
C GLU A 203 8.81 17.50 10.97
N HIS A 204 9.25 18.14 12.06
CA HIS A 204 9.03 19.58 12.29
C HIS A 204 10.07 20.16 13.26
N ASP A 205 11.10 20.83 12.72
CA ASP A 205 12.25 21.27 13.53
C ASP A 205 11.89 22.34 14.59
N GLU A 206 11.00 23.27 14.27
CA GLU A 206 10.65 24.38 15.18
C GLU A 206 9.53 24.04 16.18
N GLU A 207 8.63 23.12 15.83
CA GLU A 207 7.46 22.76 16.62
C GLU A 207 7.31 21.23 16.71
N PRO A 208 8.19 20.53 17.48
CA PRO A 208 8.14 19.07 17.61
C PRO A 208 6.82 18.53 18.18
N ASP A 209 6.06 19.39 18.87
CA ASP A 209 4.72 19.08 19.40
C ASP A 209 3.69 18.85 18.27
N ARG A 210 3.97 19.28 17.03
CA ARG A 210 3.16 19.00 15.84
C ARG A 210 3.40 17.61 15.25
N ILE A 211 4.50 16.94 15.61
CA ILE A 211 4.80 15.60 15.13
C ILE A 211 3.77 14.61 15.72
N GLY A 212 3.07 13.88 14.84
CA GLY A 212 1.98 12.97 15.16
C GLY A 212 0.87 12.96 14.10
N LEU A 213 -0.16 12.13 14.32
CA LEU A 213 -1.39 12.17 13.54
C LEU A 213 -2.12 13.49 13.75
N ASP A 214 -2.61 14.06 12.64
CA ASP A 214 -3.52 15.22 12.63
C ASP A 214 -4.97 14.76 12.53
N TYR A 215 -5.22 13.74 11.70
CA TYR A 215 -6.53 13.11 11.59
C TYR A 215 -6.45 11.64 11.15
N MET A 216 -7.47 10.85 11.49
CA MET A 216 -7.70 9.48 10.98
C MET A 216 -9.18 9.27 10.71
N VAL A 217 -9.54 8.84 9.50
CA VAL A 217 -10.92 8.55 9.10
C VAL A 217 -11.00 7.14 8.54
N ILE A 218 -11.97 6.36 9.03
CA ILE A 218 -12.32 5.03 8.53
C ILE A 218 -13.75 5.05 8.02
N ASN A 219 -13.96 4.69 6.76
CA ASN A 219 -15.27 4.58 6.16
C ASN A 219 -15.55 3.12 5.76
N SER A 220 -16.76 2.64 6.06
CA SER A 220 -17.32 1.49 5.34
C SER A 220 -17.52 1.82 3.85
N GLU A 221 -17.77 0.81 3.01
CA GLU A 221 -18.16 1.06 1.60
C GLU A 221 -19.34 2.02 1.46
N LYS A 222 -20.37 1.88 2.32
CA LYS A 222 -21.53 2.77 2.33
C LYS A 222 -21.18 4.19 2.72
N ALA A 223 -20.38 4.36 3.76
CA ALA A 223 -19.99 5.70 4.20
C ALA A 223 -19.14 6.41 3.14
N LYS A 224 -18.24 5.67 2.48
CA LYS A 224 -17.46 6.22 1.38
C LYS A 224 -18.36 6.75 0.26
N VAL A 225 -19.30 5.94 -0.21
CA VAL A 225 -20.21 6.34 -1.31
C VAL A 225 -20.99 7.61 -0.94
N LEU A 226 -21.55 7.69 0.27
CA LEU A 226 -22.27 8.87 0.73
C LEU A 226 -21.37 10.11 0.85
N SER A 227 -20.14 9.95 1.37
CA SER A 227 -19.19 11.07 1.49
C SER A 227 -18.80 11.64 0.13
N GLU A 228 -18.63 10.77 -0.88
CA GLU A 228 -18.30 11.19 -2.24
C GLU A 228 -19.49 11.86 -2.95
N GLU A 229 -20.74 11.45 -2.67
CA GLU A 229 -21.96 12.06 -3.25
C GLU A 229 -22.25 13.46 -2.73
N LEU A 230 -22.02 13.69 -1.44
CA LEU A 230 -22.39 14.95 -0.80
C LEU A 230 -21.35 16.07 -1.01
N ASP A 231 -20.24 15.78 -1.70
CA ASP A 231 -19.01 16.61 -1.71
C ASP A 231 -18.62 17.06 -0.30
N CYS A 232 -19.03 16.25 0.68
CA CYS A 232 -18.68 16.43 2.07
C CYS A 232 -17.42 15.62 2.24
N GLU A 233 -16.27 16.28 2.20
CA GLU A 233 -15.19 15.82 3.07
C GLU A 233 -15.82 15.82 4.47
N LEU A 234 -16.23 14.63 4.93
CA LEU A 234 -16.82 14.40 6.25
C LEU A 234 -16.07 15.30 7.24
N ASP A 235 -16.80 16.23 7.85
CA ASP A 235 -16.29 17.48 8.43
C ASP A 235 -14.88 17.28 9.03
N VAL A 236 -13.90 17.91 8.40
CA VAL A 236 -12.46 17.87 8.77
C VAL A 236 -12.19 18.51 10.15
N ASP A 237 -13.24 18.89 10.88
CA ASP A 237 -13.19 19.32 12.26
C ASP A 237 -13.00 18.14 13.23
N GLU A 238 -13.30 16.90 12.82
CA GLU A 238 -13.11 15.71 13.64
C GLU A 238 -11.74 15.07 13.39
N HIS A 239 -10.96 14.87 14.46
CA HIS A 239 -9.58 14.34 14.39
C HIS A 239 -9.52 12.81 14.30
N ILE A 240 -10.56 12.12 14.75
CA ILE A 240 -10.62 10.68 14.67
C ILE A 240 -12.07 10.26 14.45
N VAL A 241 -12.32 9.54 13.37
CA VAL A 241 -13.69 9.13 13.04
C VAL A 241 -13.75 7.77 12.37
N ALA A 242 -14.77 7.00 12.74
CA ALA A 242 -15.15 5.78 12.05
C ALA A 242 -16.62 5.90 11.65
N TYR A 243 -16.89 6.00 10.35
CA TYR A 243 -18.23 5.94 9.79
C TYR A 243 -18.48 4.54 9.22
N VAL A 244 -18.90 3.63 10.09
CA VAL A 244 -19.12 2.23 9.70
C VAL A 244 -20.60 1.91 9.64
N ASN A 245 -21.39 2.44 10.57
CA ASN A 245 -22.80 2.10 10.72
C ASN A 245 -23.73 3.04 9.94
N VAL A 246 -23.72 2.92 8.61
CA VAL A 246 -24.62 3.70 7.75
C VAL A 246 -26.03 3.11 7.74
N THR A 247 -26.99 3.87 8.25
CA THR A 247 -28.42 3.45 8.33
C THR A 247 -29.18 3.59 7.02
N GLU A 248 -28.63 4.29 6.04
CA GLU A 248 -29.29 4.50 4.75
C GLU A 248 -29.37 3.20 3.94
N GLU A 249 -30.56 2.92 3.40
CA GLU A 249 -30.83 1.74 2.60
C GLU A 249 -30.60 2.04 1.11
N PHE A 250 -29.46 1.60 0.59
CA PHE A 250 -29.17 1.53 -0.85
C PHE A 250 -28.26 0.33 -1.14
N GLU A 251 -28.27 -0.13 -2.38
CA GLU A 251 -27.39 -1.19 -2.87
C GLU A 251 -26.03 -0.60 -3.23
N ILE A 252 -24.97 -1.33 -2.91
CA ILE A 252 -23.62 -1.03 -3.39
C ILE A 252 -23.19 -2.10 -4.35
N ARG A 253 -22.66 -1.68 -5.49
CA ARG A 253 -21.98 -2.56 -6.42
C ARG A 253 -20.57 -2.06 -6.67
N ARG A 254 -19.61 -2.98 -6.70
CA ARG A 254 -18.25 -2.68 -7.13
C ARG A 254 -18.14 -2.74 -8.63
N ILE A 255 -17.66 -1.65 -9.23
CA ILE A 255 -17.40 -1.51 -10.66
C ILE A 255 -15.96 -1.00 -10.79
N ASP A 256 -15.12 -1.72 -11.53
CA ASP A 256 -13.66 -1.52 -11.54
C ASP A 256 -13.02 -1.50 -10.13
N GLY A 257 -13.53 -2.35 -9.24
CA GLY A 257 -13.06 -2.40 -7.86
C GLY A 257 -13.38 -1.14 -7.02
N ASN A 258 -14.14 -0.16 -7.54
CA ASN A 258 -14.64 0.99 -6.79
C ASN A 258 -16.12 0.78 -6.42
N PRO A 259 -16.57 1.17 -5.21
CA PRO A 259 -17.95 1.04 -4.79
C PRO A 259 -18.80 2.17 -5.37
N TYR A 260 -19.96 1.84 -5.92
CA TYR A 260 -20.96 2.78 -6.41
C TYR A 260 -22.27 2.52 -5.71
N ARG A 261 -23.03 3.59 -5.46
CA ARG A 261 -24.47 3.47 -5.25
C ARG A 261 -25.06 2.87 -6.51
N TYR A 262 -25.78 1.77 -6.35
CA TYR A 262 -26.27 1.00 -7.48
C TYR A 262 -27.81 0.97 -7.48
N ILE A 263 -28.38 1.21 -8.65
CA ILE A 263 -29.82 1.11 -8.91
C ILE A 263 -30.02 0.14 -10.09
N ASP A 264 -30.88 -0.84 -9.88
CA ASP A 264 -31.26 -1.78 -10.93
C ASP A 264 -32.21 -1.09 -11.92
N THR A 265 -31.73 -0.86 -13.13
CA THR A 265 -32.46 -0.23 -14.23
C THR A 265 -32.53 -1.19 -15.43
N GLU A 266 -33.11 -0.75 -16.55
CA GLU A 266 -33.18 -1.60 -17.75
C GLU A 266 -31.77 -1.84 -18.32
N GLU A 267 -31.47 -3.08 -18.73
CA GLU A 267 -30.20 -3.41 -19.39
C GLU A 267 -30.20 -2.89 -20.82
N TYR A 268 -29.11 -2.23 -21.23
CA TYR A 268 -28.94 -1.71 -22.58
C TYR A 268 -27.91 -2.54 -23.37
N THR A 269 -28.05 -2.61 -24.68
CA THR A 269 -26.92 -3.07 -25.51
C THR A 269 -25.86 -1.96 -25.60
N LYS A 270 -24.62 -2.36 -25.86
CA LYS A 270 -23.51 -1.41 -26.11
C LYS A 270 -23.86 -0.40 -27.21
N GLU A 271 -24.48 -0.87 -28.30
CA GLU A 271 -24.85 -0.04 -29.45
C GLU A 271 -25.93 0.98 -29.09
N GLU A 272 -26.87 0.65 -28.22
CA GLU A 272 -27.91 1.57 -27.74
C GLU A 272 -27.30 2.71 -26.92
N VAL A 273 -26.39 2.39 -25.99
CA VAL A 273 -25.71 3.42 -25.19
C VAL A 273 -24.85 4.34 -26.07
N ILE A 274 -24.13 3.78 -27.04
CA ILE A 274 -23.34 4.56 -28.00
C ILE A 274 -24.24 5.46 -28.86
N GLU A 275 -25.40 4.98 -29.30
CA GLU A 275 -26.31 5.78 -30.13
C GLU A 275 -26.97 6.90 -29.33
N ALA A 276 -27.32 6.66 -28.06
CA ALA A 276 -27.77 7.71 -27.16
C ALA A 276 -26.68 8.79 -26.97
N LEU A 277 -25.45 8.38 -26.69
CA LEU A 277 -24.31 9.30 -26.53
C LEU A 277 -24.05 10.21 -27.75
N LYS A 278 -24.29 9.73 -28.98
CA LYS A 278 -24.17 10.56 -30.18
C LYS A 278 -25.23 11.66 -30.26
N GLN A 279 -26.37 11.44 -29.61
CA GLN A 279 -27.54 12.32 -29.65
C GLN A 279 -27.59 13.25 -28.43
N SER A 280 -26.80 12.98 -27.39
CA SER A 280 -26.76 13.72 -26.14
C SER A 280 -25.58 14.68 -26.06
N TYR A 281 -25.83 15.93 -25.65
CA TYR A 281 -24.76 16.89 -25.33
C TYR A 281 -24.42 16.86 -23.83
N ASP A 282 -25.43 16.72 -22.98
CA ASP A 282 -25.31 16.71 -21.54
C ASP A 282 -26.00 15.48 -20.91
N LEU A 283 -25.85 15.33 -19.59
CA LEU A 283 -26.46 14.23 -18.84
C LEU A 283 -28.00 14.25 -18.92
N ASN A 284 -28.65 15.41 -19.01
CA ASN A 284 -30.10 15.46 -19.09
C ASN A 284 -30.60 14.89 -20.42
N ASP A 285 -29.93 15.20 -21.53
CA ASP A 285 -30.22 14.59 -22.82
C ASP A 285 -30.03 13.07 -22.77
N LEU A 286 -28.95 12.61 -22.13
CA LEU A 286 -28.66 11.19 -21.98
C LEU A 286 -29.72 10.48 -21.14
N TYR A 287 -30.16 11.09 -20.03
CA TYR A 287 -31.22 10.56 -19.19
C TYR A 287 -32.58 10.56 -19.90
N CYS A 288 -32.82 11.48 -20.82
CA CYS A 288 -34.02 11.43 -21.67
C CYS A 288 -34.00 10.24 -22.65
N CYS A 289 -32.81 9.80 -23.07
CA CYS A 289 -32.63 8.68 -23.98
C CYS A 289 -32.59 7.32 -23.28
N LEU A 290 -31.84 7.20 -22.19
CA LEU A 290 -31.53 5.95 -21.48
C LEU A 290 -32.11 5.89 -20.07
N GLY A 291 -32.83 6.91 -19.59
CA GLY A 291 -33.25 6.97 -18.19
C GLY A 291 -32.08 7.17 -17.21
N GLU A 292 -32.36 6.92 -15.94
CA GLU A 292 -31.37 7.08 -14.86
C GLU A 292 -30.24 6.03 -14.99
N PRO A 293 -28.99 6.41 -14.68
CA PRO A 293 -27.86 5.49 -14.72
C PRO A 293 -27.95 4.46 -13.58
N ASN A 294 -27.32 3.30 -13.79
CA ASN A 294 -27.18 2.28 -12.76
C ASN A 294 -26.29 2.71 -11.60
N GLY A 295 -25.36 3.64 -11.81
CA GLY A 295 -24.52 4.19 -10.75
C GLY A 295 -23.98 5.58 -11.07
N ILE A 296 -23.70 6.35 -10.02
CA ILE A 296 -23.15 7.71 -10.10
C ILE A 296 -21.94 7.77 -9.17
N SER A 297 -20.85 8.40 -9.60
CA SER A 297 -19.77 8.78 -8.69
C SER A 297 -19.82 10.29 -8.47
N GLY A 298 -19.96 10.71 -7.21
CA GLY A 298 -19.98 12.14 -6.87
C GLY A 298 -18.60 12.82 -6.92
N ARG A 299 -17.51 12.05 -6.81
CA ARG A 299 -16.14 12.60 -6.79
C ARG A 299 -15.48 12.66 -8.16
N ILE A 300 -15.79 11.69 -9.01
CA ILE A 300 -15.23 11.61 -10.35
C ILE A 300 -16.43 11.62 -11.27
N ASN A 301 -16.62 12.72 -12.00
CA ASN A 301 -17.78 13.00 -12.85
C ASN A 301 -18.07 11.88 -13.85
N TYR A 302 -18.66 10.80 -13.36
CA TYR A 302 -18.96 9.58 -14.08
C TYR A 302 -20.38 9.13 -13.75
N VAL A 303 -21.07 8.71 -14.79
CA VAL A 303 -22.27 7.90 -14.69
C VAL A 303 -22.00 6.52 -15.28
N VAL A 304 -22.65 5.51 -14.73
CA VAL A 304 -22.45 4.11 -15.10
C VAL A 304 -23.76 3.53 -15.62
N TYR A 305 -23.70 2.92 -16.80
CA TYR A 305 -24.77 2.08 -17.32
C TYR A 305 -24.31 0.63 -17.38
N GLU A 306 -25.14 -0.28 -16.89
CA GLU A 306 -24.99 -1.71 -17.11
C GLU A 306 -25.47 -2.06 -18.51
N ILE A 307 -24.69 -2.90 -19.19
CA ILE A 307 -24.98 -3.36 -20.54
C ILE A 307 -25.05 -4.87 -20.62
N GLU A 308 -25.79 -5.37 -21.61
CA GLU A 308 -25.71 -6.77 -22.00
C GLU A 308 -24.25 -7.15 -22.29
N PRO A 309 -23.77 -8.31 -21.78
CA PRO A 309 -22.40 -8.74 -22.01
C PRO A 309 -22.04 -8.79 -23.50
N ASP A 310 -21.00 -8.03 -23.88
CA ASP A 310 -20.52 -8.04 -25.27
C ASP A 310 -19.65 -9.27 -25.58
N GLU A 311 -19.05 -9.32 -26.79
CA GLU A 311 -18.19 -10.44 -27.20
C GLU A 311 -16.98 -10.69 -26.27
N ASN A 312 -16.60 -9.68 -25.46
CA ASN A 312 -15.54 -9.77 -24.46
C ASN A 312 -16.09 -9.79 -23.02
N ASP A 313 -17.39 -9.98 -22.83
CA ASP A 313 -18.10 -10.00 -21.54
C ASP A 313 -18.12 -8.64 -20.82
N TYR A 314 -17.86 -7.51 -21.51
CA TYR A 314 -18.00 -6.14 -20.96
C TYR A 314 -19.43 -5.91 -20.48
N ARG A 315 -19.57 -5.46 -19.22
CA ARG A 315 -20.88 -5.29 -18.56
C ARG A 315 -21.20 -3.87 -18.14
N TYR A 316 -20.21 -2.98 -18.15
CA TYR A 316 -20.43 -1.60 -17.74
C TYR A 316 -19.83 -0.63 -18.74
N ILE A 317 -20.53 0.48 -18.93
CA ILE A 317 -20.08 1.65 -19.67
C ILE A 317 -20.00 2.83 -18.69
N LEU A 318 -18.80 3.39 -18.53
CA LEU A 318 -18.56 4.62 -17.78
C LEU A 318 -18.54 5.80 -18.75
N ILE A 319 -19.34 6.81 -18.44
CA ILE A 319 -19.49 8.03 -19.24
C ILE A 319 -18.99 9.19 -18.39
N THR A 320 -18.00 9.91 -18.93
CA THR A 320 -17.41 11.06 -18.25
C THR A 320 -18.21 12.32 -18.53
N HIS A 321 -18.38 13.18 -17.53
CA HIS A 321 -18.99 14.49 -17.70
C HIS A 321 -18.17 15.60 -17.02
N THR A 322 -18.54 16.85 -17.25
CA THR A 322 -18.03 18.02 -16.52
C THR A 322 -18.89 18.27 -15.27
N ASP A 323 -18.44 19.16 -14.39
CA ASP A 323 -19.23 19.61 -13.22
C ASP A 323 -20.55 20.28 -13.66
N GLU A 324 -20.61 20.83 -14.87
CA GLU A 324 -21.81 21.43 -15.47
C GLU A 324 -22.73 20.37 -16.11
N GLY A 325 -22.32 19.10 -16.11
CA GLY A 325 -23.06 17.97 -16.67
C GLY A 325 -22.87 17.76 -18.17
N GLU A 326 -21.93 18.47 -18.82
CA GLU A 326 -21.61 18.26 -20.24
C GLU A 326 -20.87 16.94 -20.42
N ILE A 327 -21.26 16.14 -21.41
CA ILE A 327 -20.63 14.85 -21.64
C ILE A 327 -19.25 15.07 -22.28
N VAL A 328 -18.22 14.59 -21.60
CA VAL A 328 -16.90 14.44 -22.20
C VAL A 328 -16.99 13.19 -23.06
N LYS A 329 -16.86 13.34 -24.38
CA LYS A 329 -16.97 12.25 -25.36
C LYS A 329 -15.83 11.21 -25.24
N ASN A 330 -15.81 10.51 -24.12
CA ASN A 330 -14.93 9.42 -23.79
C ASN A 330 -15.77 8.35 -23.09
N LEU A 331 -15.61 7.11 -23.51
CA LEU A 331 -16.36 5.96 -23.01
C LEU A 331 -15.39 4.90 -22.53
N THR A 332 -15.57 4.41 -21.31
CA THR A 332 -14.76 3.30 -20.78
C THR A 332 -15.63 2.08 -20.59
N GLN A 333 -15.25 0.96 -21.21
CA GLN A 333 -15.88 -0.35 -21.02
C GLN A 333 -15.16 -1.14 -19.92
N ILE A 334 -15.91 -1.82 -19.05
CA ILE A 334 -15.32 -2.55 -17.89
C ILE A 334 -15.82 -4.00 -17.76
N VAL A 335 -14.87 -4.94 -17.56
CA VAL A 335 -15.10 -6.34 -17.11
C VAL A 335 -14.31 -6.58 -15.84
N GLY A 336 -14.98 -6.74 -14.69
CA GLY A 336 -14.28 -6.99 -13.44
C GLY A 336 -13.34 -5.84 -13.06
N THR A 337 -12.04 -5.98 -13.35
CA THR A 337 -10.99 -4.96 -13.17
C THR A 337 -10.22 -4.66 -14.46
N GLU A 338 -10.66 -5.20 -15.60
CA GLU A 338 -10.09 -4.87 -16.91
C GLU A 338 -10.88 -3.71 -17.52
N GLU A 339 -10.17 -2.66 -17.92
CA GLU A 339 -10.73 -1.47 -18.54
C GLU A 339 -10.28 -1.32 -20.00
N LYS A 340 -11.19 -0.86 -20.84
CA LYS A 340 -10.89 -0.41 -22.20
C LYS A 340 -11.56 0.94 -22.45
N THR A 341 -10.75 1.97 -22.54
CA THR A 341 -11.19 3.32 -22.89
C THR A 341 -11.26 3.49 -24.42
N ILE A 342 -12.37 4.04 -24.90
CA ILE A 342 -12.62 4.38 -26.29
C ILE A 342 -12.87 5.89 -26.34
N MET A 343 -11.88 6.62 -26.85
CA MET A 343 -11.98 8.06 -27.04
C MET A 343 -12.65 8.39 -28.38
N TRP A 344 -13.50 9.41 -28.39
CA TRP A 344 -14.02 9.96 -29.62
C TRP A 344 -13.04 10.99 -30.18
N LEU A 345 -12.50 10.74 -31.37
CA LEU A 345 -11.83 11.75 -32.18
C LEU A 345 -12.73 12.01 -33.39
N ASP A 346 -13.25 13.24 -33.50
CA ASP A 346 -13.96 13.73 -34.69
C ASP A 346 -15.10 12.83 -35.22
N ASP A 347 -16.06 12.47 -34.35
CA ASP A 347 -17.28 11.69 -34.67
C ASP A 347 -17.05 10.25 -35.20
N GLU A 348 -15.82 9.72 -35.13
CA GLU A 348 -15.49 8.31 -35.39
C GLU A 348 -14.89 7.64 -34.13
N LEU A 349 -15.32 6.40 -33.86
CA LEU A 349 -14.81 5.57 -32.76
C LEU A 349 -13.47 4.96 -33.17
N GLU A 350 -12.34 5.53 -32.71
CA GLU A 350 -11.03 4.88 -32.83
C GLU A 350 -10.60 4.29 -31.48
N PRO A 351 -10.33 2.98 -31.38
CA PRO A 351 -9.78 2.41 -30.15
C PRO A 351 -8.31 2.82 -30.00
N GLU A 352 -8.00 3.67 -29.02
CA GLU A 352 -6.61 3.81 -28.56
C GLU A 352 -6.20 2.64 -27.63
N SER A 353 -4.89 2.42 -27.62
CA SER A 353 -4.20 1.25 -27.09
C SER A 353 -4.49 0.94 -25.62
N ILE A 354 -4.53 -0.36 -25.33
CA ILE A 354 -4.43 -0.98 -24.00
C ILE A 354 -3.29 -0.30 -23.21
N GLY A 355 -3.64 0.53 -22.21
CA GLY A 355 -2.70 0.97 -21.18
C GLY A 355 -2.46 -0.19 -20.23
N ASN A 356 -1.20 -0.64 -20.12
CA ASN A 356 -0.77 -1.61 -19.12
C ASN A 356 -0.52 -0.94 -17.76
#